data_AF-A0AA51QZD9-F1
#
_entry.id   AF-A0AA51QZD9-F1
#
_cell.length_a   1.000
_cell.length_b   1.000
_cell.length_c   1.000
_cell.angle_alpha   90.00
_cell.angle_beta   90.00
_cell.angle_gamma   90.00
#
_symmetry.space_group_name_H-M   'P 1'
#
loop_
_entity.id
_entity.type
_entity.pdbx_description
1 polymer ?
#
loop_
_entity_poly.entity_id
_entity_poly.type
_entity_poly.pdbx_seq_one_letter_code
_entity_poly.pdbx_strand_id
1 'polypeptide(L)'
;MIITPLRPGPGHDIPGPLLTELTALYAAHRDFHALSGDFPDPDDIRPEQVAAALADELVRPGAEVLLARDAGRLAGVAITLARHPDPADPDPWIGLLMVDAGQLRRGHGRRLAALVEERFRDAGRTAVRLAVLDANPGALAFWRALGYTVVGHRTDLERGRPCTVLRKELESTLPRTPRRAARVAVLDPQGAVFLLRYDNVEVGVHWAMPGGGLDGDENPREGALREVREETGWSDVEPGPLLCTWEHDFTHLSVGPVRQYEHIYVAHAPRREPTGPDLAAAHAADGILAWRWWSPAELAEAPEPLWPPDLALLLDAFEG
;
A
#
# COMPACT_ATOMS: atom_id res chain seq x y z
N MET A 1 -3.71 -22.83 14.12
CA MET A 1 -3.33 -22.42 12.76
C MET A 1 -2.14 -21.47 12.82
N ILE A 2 -1.12 -21.78 12.02
CA ILE A 2 0.09 -20.98 11.79
C ILE A 2 0.21 -20.81 10.26
N ILE A 3 0.62 -19.64 9.78
CA ILE A 3 0.91 -19.42 8.37
C ILE A 3 2.41 -19.25 8.15
N THR A 4 2.94 -19.89 7.11
CA THR A 4 4.36 -19.81 6.73
C THR A 4 4.51 -19.63 5.22
N PRO A 5 5.42 -18.77 4.75
CA PRO A 5 5.71 -18.68 3.32
C PRO A 5 6.21 -20.01 2.77
N LEU A 6 5.68 -20.42 1.61
CA LEU A 6 6.25 -21.47 0.77
C LEU A 6 7.63 -21.01 0.31
N ARG A 7 8.65 -21.83 0.58
CA ARG A 7 10.01 -21.64 0.08
C ARG A 7 10.29 -22.78 -0.91
N PRO A 8 10.25 -22.50 -2.23
CA PRO A 8 10.60 -23.51 -3.23
C PRO A 8 12.04 -23.99 -3.04
N GLY A 9 12.30 -25.24 -3.45
CA GLY A 9 13.65 -25.77 -3.56
C GLY A 9 14.43 -25.14 -4.72
N PRO A 10 15.68 -25.58 -4.92
CA PRO A 10 16.47 -25.23 -6.09
C PRO A 10 15.66 -25.50 -7.38
N GLY A 11 15.60 -24.54 -8.30
CA GLY A 11 14.82 -24.67 -9.54
C GLY A 11 13.33 -24.28 -9.42
N HIS A 12 12.89 -23.76 -8.28
CA HIS A 12 11.48 -23.46 -7.95
C HIS A 12 10.60 -24.70 -7.72
N ASP A 13 11.22 -25.85 -7.43
CA ASP A 13 10.50 -27.10 -7.19
C ASP A 13 9.79 -27.10 -5.82
N ILE A 14 8.54 -27.56 -5.80
CA ILE A 14 7.79 -27.79 -4.57
C ILE A 14 8.09 -29.22 -4.06
N PRO A 15 8.44 -29.42 -2.78
CA PRO A 15 8.69 -30.74 -2.24
C PRO A 15 7.51 -31.71 -2.46
N GLY A 16 7.78 -32.92 -2.97
CA GLY A 16 6.75 -33.89 -3.37
C GLY A 16 5.64 -34.15 -2.33
N PRO A 17 5.95 -34.36 -1.04
CA PRO A 17 4.91 -34.52 0.00
C PRO A 17 4.02 -33.29 0.14
N LEU A 18 4.59 -32.09 0.07
CA LEU A 18 3.84 -30.83 0.14
C LEU A 18 3.00 -30.62 -1.13
N LEU A 19 3.55 -30.93 -2.31
CA LEU A 19 2.81 -30.85 -3.56
C LEU A 19 1.60 -31.80 -3.54
N THR A 20 1.74 -32.98 -2.93
CA THR A 20 0.62 -33.92 -2.73
C THR A 20 -0.47 -33.31 -1.85
N GLU A 21 -0.11 -32.70 -0.71
CA GLU A 21 -1.06 -32.00 0.17
C GLU A 21 -1.76 -30.83 -0.55
N LEU A 22 -1.01 -30.01 -1.28
CA LEU A 22 -1.55 -28.90 -2.06
C LEU A 22 -2.48 -29.39 -3.17
N THR A 23 -2.12 -30.46 -3.87
CA THR A 23 -2.97 -31.04 -4.92
C THR A 23 -4.29 -31.53 -4.36
N ALA A 24 -4.26 -32.23 -3.22
CA ALA A 24 -5.47 -32.65 -2.53
C ALA A 24 -6.33 -31.46 -2.08
N LEU A 25 -5.69 -30.39 -1.59
CA LEU A 25 -6.38 -29.15 -1.22
C LEU A 25 -7.09 -28.54 -2.45
N TYR A 26 -6.41 -28.37 -3.58
CA TYR A 26 -7.01 -27.82 -4.80
C TYR A 26 -8.13 -28.72 -5.34
N ALA A 27 -7.90 -30.03 -5.43
CA ALA A 27 -8.92 -30.99 -5.88
C ALA A 27 -10.19 -30.98 -5.03
N ALA A 28 -10.10 -30.59 -3.75
CA ALA A 28 -11.26 -30.46 -2.87
C ALA A 28 -12.16 -29.23 -3.19
N HIS A 29 -11.72 -28.30 -4.06
CA HIS A 29 -12.43 -27.08 -4.45
C HIS A 29 -12.99 -27.15 -5.88
N ARG A 30 -13.51 -28.32 -6.26
CA ARG A 30 -14.13 -28.59 -7.58
C ARG A 30 -15.06 -27.47 -8.07
N ASP A 31 -16.02 -27.04 -7.25
CA ASP A 31 -17.01 -26.03 -7.66
C ASP A 31 -16.37 -24.68 -7.94
N PHE A 32 -15.34 -24.30 -7.18
CA PHE A 32 -14.57 -23.09 -7.44
C PHE A 32 -13.81 -23.22 -8.76
N HIS A 33 -13.14 -24.35 -9.01
CA HIS A 33 -12.39 -24.57 -10.26
C HIS A 33 -13.28 -24.68 -11.49
N ALA A 34 -14.48 -25.26 -11.36
CA ALA A 34 -15.47 -25.28 -12.43
C ALA A 34 -16.01 -23.88 -12.73
N LEU A 35 -16.14 -23.02 -11.71
CA LEU A 35 -16.58 -21.65 -11.84
C LEU A 35 -15.48 -20.75 -12.41
N SER A 36 -14.25 -20.88 -11.92
CA SER A 36 -13.14 -20.01 -12.33
C SER A 36 -12.57 -20.42 -13.68
N GLY A 37 -12.55 -21.72 -13.99
CA GLY A 37 -11.92 -22.27 -15.19
C GLY A 37 -10.40 -22.22 -15.14
N ASP A 38 -9.80 -22.13 -13.94
CA ASP A 38 -8.34 -22.05 -13.79
C ASP A 38 -7.65 -23.37 -14.17
N PHE A 39 -8.34 -24.50 -13.99
CA PHE A 39 -7.86 -25.83 -14.35
C PHE A 39 -8.67 -26.39 -15.54
N PRO A 40 -8.02 -27.14 -16.46
CA PRO A 40 -8.69 -27.72 -17.63
C PRO A 40 -9.82 -28.68 -17.28
N ASP A 41 -9.62 -29.50 -16.23
CA ASP A 41 -10.62 -30.43 -15.71
C ASP A 41 -10.71 -30.26 -14.18
N PRO A 42 -11.81 -29.71 -13.65
CA PRO A 42 -11.98 -29.54 -12.21
C PRO A 42 -12.20 -30.86 -11.46
N ASP A 43 -12.52 -31.94 -12.16
CA ASP A 43 -12.67 -33.29 -11.59
C ASP A 43 -11.33 -34.06 -11.57
N ASP A 44 -10.28 -33.54 -12.22
CA ASP A 44 -8.99 -34.22 -12.37
C ASP A 44 -7.77 -33.28 -12.26
N ILE A 45 -7.65 -32.59 -11.12
CA ILE A 45 -6.51 -31.69 -10.87
C ILE A 45 -5.25 -32.49 -10.56
N ARG A 46 -4.21 -32.30 -11.38
CA ARG A 46 -2.94 -33.02 -11.30
C ARG A 46 -1.84 -32.23 -10.58
N PRO A 47 -0.88 -32.91 -9.92
CA PRO A 47 0.23 -32.25 -9.21
C PRO A 47 1.02 -31.27 -10.07
N GLU A 48 1.31 -31.62 -11.33
CA GLU A 48 2.04 -30.76 -12.26
C GLU A 48 1.29 -29.48 -12.61
N GLN A 49 -0.05 -29.50 -12.63
CA GLN A 49 -0.87 -28.31 -12.88
C GLN A 49 -0.83 -27.37 -11.67
N VAL A 50 -0.92 -27.94 -10.46
CA VAL A 50 -0.83 -27.16 -9.21
C VAL A 50 0.58 -26.58 -9.04
N ALA A 51 1.61 -27.35 -9.36
CA ALA A 51 2.99 -26.87 -9.34
C ALA A 51 3.20 -25.71 -10.32
N ALA A 52 2.71 -25.84 -11.56
CA ALA A 52 2.80 -24.78 -12.56
C ALA A 52 2.06 -23.51 -12.12
N ALA A 53 0.81 -23.63 -11.64
CA ALA A 53 0.03 -22.49 -11.17
C ALA A 53 0.71 -21.75 -10.00
N LEU A 54 1.29 -22.48 -9.04
CA LEU A 54 2.02 -21.87 -7.93
C LEU A 54 3.36 -21.27 -8.36
N ALA A 55 4.04 -21.87 -9.34
CA ALA A 55 5.27 -21.33 -9.90
C ALA A 55 5.01 -19.99 -10.62
N ASP A 56 3.94 -19.90 -11.42
CA ASP A 56 3.54 -18.67 -12.11
C ASP A 56 3.28 -17.52 -11.12
N GLU A 57 2.69 -17.82 -9.97
CA GLU A 57 2.48 -16.83 -8.90
C GLU A 57 3.78 -16.41 -8.23
N LEU A 58 4.66 -17.37 -7.91
CA LEU A 58 5.93 -17.09 -7.24
C LEU A 58 6.93 -16.31 -8.09
N VAL A 59 6.77 -16.30 -9.42
CA VAL A 59 7.57 -15.47 -10.33
C VAL A 59 7.18 -14.00 -10.23
N ARG A 60 5.97 -13.66 -9.78
CA ARG A 60 5.50 -12.27 -9.68
C ARG A 60 6.23 -11.54 -8.55
N PRO A 61 6.86 -10.37 -8.83
CA PRO A 61 7.56 -9.61 -7.80
C PRO A 61 6.64 -9.22 -6.63
N GLY A 62 7.04 -9.61 -5.41
CA GLY A 62 6.27 -9.33 -4.20
C GLY A 62 5.08 -10.25 -3.96
N ALA A 63 4.91 -11.32 -4.75
CA ALA A 63 3.95 -12.37 -4.45
C ALA A 63 4.50 -13.32 -3.37
N GLU A 64 3.62 -13.78 -2.48
CA GLU A 64 3.89 -14.86 -1.53
C GLU A 64 2.78 -15.91 -1.60
N VAL A 65 3.17 -17.19 -1.55
CA VAL A 65 2.26 -18.30 -1.29
C VAL A 65 2.41 -18.68 0.19
N LEU A 66 1.35 -18.51 0.97
CA LEU A 66 1.31 -18.75 2.41
C LEU A 66 0.60 -20.08 2.70
N LEU A 67 1.33 -21.00 3.33
CA LEU A 67 0.80 -22.29 3.76
C LEU A 67 0.20 -22.15 5.16
N ALA A 68 -1.08 -22.45 5.31
CA ALA A 68 -1.76 -22.46 6.60
C ALA A 68 -1.77 -23.88 7.16
N ARG A 69 -1.07 -24.10 8.28
CA ARG A 69 -1.06 -25.41 8.97
C ARG A 69 -1.80 -25.35 10.30
N ASP A 70 -2.57 -26.40 10.57
CA ASP A 70 -3.26 -26.59 11.85
C ASP A 70 -2.95 -27.99 12.39
N ALA A 71 -2.37 -28.05 13.58
CA ALA A 71 -1.83 -29.29 14.16
C ALA A 71 -0.93 -30.10 13.19
N GLY A 72 -0.06 -29.39 12.46
CA GLY A 72 0.89 -29.98 11.50
C GLY A 72 0.32 -30.31 10.11
N ARG A 73 -1.01 -30.36 9.95
CA ARG A 73 -1.65 -30.63 8.65
C ARG A 73 -1.88 -29.35 7.86
N LEU A 74 -1.74 -29.42 6.54
CA LEU A 74 -2.13 -28.32 5.65
C LEU A 74 -3.66 -28.13 5.75
N ALA A 75 -4.07 -26.95 6.19
CA ALA A 75 -5.47 -26.57 6.41
C ALA A 75 -5.93 -25.51 5.40
N GLY A 76 -5.01 -24.88 4.67
CA GLY A 76 -5.32 -23.92 3.63
C GLY A 76 -4.08 -23.32 2.99
N VAL A 77 -4.31 -22.52 1.95
CA VAL A 77 -3.31 -21.73 1.25
C VAL A 77 -3.87 -20.34 0.99
N ALA A 78 -3.02 -19.32 1.08
CA ALA A 78 -3.32 -17.97 0.65
C ALA A 78 -2.24 -17.49 -0.32
N ILE A 79 -2.61 -16.77 -1.37
CA ILE A 79 -1.69 -16.12 -2.29
C ILE A 79 -1.88 -14.62 -2.12
N THR A 80 -0.80 -13.93 -1.82
CA THR A 80 -0.80 -12.50 -1.54
C THR A 80 0.16 -11.79 -2.48
N LEU A 81 -0.15 -10.55 -2.83
CA LEU A 81 0.71 -9.69 -3.66
C LEU A 81 0.94 -8.37 -2.93
N ALA A 82 2.19 -8.06 -2.61
CA ALA A 82 2.55 -6.88 -1.81
C ALA A 82 2.37 -5.55 -2.56
N ARG A 83 2.45 -5.58 -3.91
CA ARG A 83 2.27 -4.42 -4.79
C ARG A 83 1.55 -4.84 -6.05
N HIS A 84 0.42 -4.21 -6.34
CA HIS A 84 -0.32 -4.46 -7.57
C HIS A 84 0.45 -3.87 -8.79
N PRO A 85 0.35 -4.45 -10.00
CA PRO A 85 1.04 -3.93 -11.19
C PRO A 85 0.54 -2.55 -11.64
N ASP A 86 -0.72 -2.22 -11.31
CA ASP A 86 -1.29 -0.89 -11.53
C ASP A 86 -0.80 0.08 -10.43
N PRO A 87 -0.04 1.13 -10.77
CA PRO A 87 0.46 2.10 -9.79
C PRO A 87 -0.65 2.91 -9.11
N ALA A 88 -1.85 2.99 -9.69
CA ALA A 88 -3.01 3.61 -9.04
C ALA A 88 -3.62 2.73 -7.93
N ASP A 89 -3.09 1.53 -7.73
CA ASP A 89 -3.54 0.56 -6.74
C ASP A 89 -2.47 0.30 -5.67
N PRO A 90 -2.39 1.17 -4.63
CA PRO A 90 -1.29 1.15 -3.65
C PRO A 90 -1.44 0.06 -2.59
N ASP A 91 -2.63 -0.55 -2.48
CA ASP A 91 -2.93 -1.54 -1.45
C ASP A 91 -2.34 -2.92 -1.83
N PRO A 92 -1.90 -3.73 -0.86
CA PRO A 92 -1.60 -5.13 -1.11
C PRO A 92 -2.87 -5.93 -1.43
N TRP A 93 -2.71 -7.07 -2.10
CA TRP A 93 -3.80 -7.90 -2.58
C TRP A 93 -3.79 -9.31 -1.98
N ILE A 94 -4.98 -9.86 -1.73
CA ILE A 94 -5.21 -11.30 -1.57
C ILE A 94 -5.73 -11.83 -2.92
N GLY A 95 -4.89 -12.57 -3.63
CA GLY A 95 -5.22 -13.15 -4.94
C GLY A 95 -5.97 -14.48 -4.83
N LEU A 96 -5.61 -15.31 -3.84
CA LEU A 96 -6.29 -16.56 -3.55
C LEU A 96 -6.37 -16.78 -2.04
N LEU A 97 -7.50 -17.31 -1.58
CA LEU A 97 -7.62 -17.88 -0.25
C LEU A 97 -8.46 -19.14 -0.33
N MET A 98 -7.84 -20.27 -0.01
CA MET A 98 -8.47 -21.59 -0.07
C MET A 98 -8.21 -22.32 1.25
N VAL A 99 -9.25 -22.94 1.82
CA VAL A 99 -9.14 -23.75 3.05
C VAL A 99 -9.72 -25.12 2.81
N ASP A 100 -9.18 -26.13 3.48
CA ASP A 100 -9.62 -27.52 3.32
C ASP A 100 -11.15 -27.64 3.42
N ALA A 101 -11.77 -28.25 2.40
CA ALA A 101 -13.22 -28.36 2.26
C ALA A 101 -13.88 -29.15 3.40
N GLY A 102 -13.17 -30.15 3.96
CA GLY A 102 -13.58 -30.93 5.12
C GLY A 102 -13.52 -30.16 6.44
N GLN A 103 -12.94 -28.96 6.44
CA GLN A 103 -12.89 -28.03 7.57
C GLN A 103 -13.74 -26.77 7.35
N LEU A 104 -14.52 -26.71 6.27
CA LEU A 104 -15.45 -25.59 6.04
C LEU A 104 -16.43 -25.47 7.20
N ARG A 105 -16.82 -24.22 7.52
CA ARG A 105 -17.68 -23.85 8.66
C ARG A 105 -17.08 -24.05 10.07
N ARG A 106 -15.78 -24.32 10.18
CA ARG A 106 -15.04 -24.33 11.48
C ARG A 106 -14.25 -23.06 11.76
N GLY A 107 -14.43 -22.02 10.94
CA GLY A 107 -13.78 -20.72 11.11
C GLY A 107 -12.37 -20.62 10.53
N HIS A 108 -11.83 -21.68 9.90
CA HIS A 108 -10.49 -21.67 9.27
C HIS A 108 -10.33 -20.56 8.23
N GLY A 109 -11.33 -20.31 7.38
CA GLY A 109 -11.28 -19.21 6.40
C GLY A 109 -11.15 -17.83 7.06
N ARG A 110 -11.96 -17.56 8.10
CA ARG A 110 -11.87 -16.32 8.89
C ARG A 110 -10.52 -16.18 9.58
N ARG A 111 -9.99 -17.29 10.14
CA ARG A 111 -8.70 -17.29 10.82
C ARG A 111 -7.54 -17.07 9.86
N LEU A 112 -7.56 -17.70 8.69
CA LEU A 112 -6.55 -17.51 7.65
C LEU A 112 -6.56 -16.06 7.14
N ALA A 113 -7.73 -15.51 6.82
CA ALA A 113 -7.86 -14.10 6.42
C ALA A 113 -7.31 -13.16 7.50
N ALA A 114 -7.66 -13.36 8.77
CA ALA A 114 -7.17 -12.53 9.88
C ALA A 114 -5.64 -12.58 10.04
N LEU A 115 -5.01 -13.75 9.85
CA LEU A 115 -3.55 -13.91 9.90
C LEU A 115 -2.86 -13.23 8.71
N VAL A 116 -3.47 -13.26 7.52
CA VAL A 116 -2.96 -12.52 6.35
C VAL A 116 -3.07 -11.01 6.58
N GLU A 117 -4.22 -10.54 7.06
CA GLU A 117 -4.43 -9.14 7.46
C GLU A 117 -3.42 -8.69 8.52
N GLU A 118 -3.08 -9.56 9.47
CA GLU A 118 -2.06 -9.29 10.49
C GLU A 118 -0.66 -9.15 9.90
N ARG A 119 -0.27 -10.03 8.97
CA ARG A 119 1.00 -9.87 8.25
C ARG A 119 1.08 -8.55 7.48
N PHE A 120 -0.02 -8.12 6.87
CA PHE A 120 -0.05 -6.83 6.20
C PHE A 120 0.05 -5.66 7.20
N ARG A 121 -0.63 -5.75 8.36
CA ARG A 121 -0.48 -4.79 9.45
C ARG A 121 0.97 -4.71 9.95
N ASP A 122 1.61 -5.85 10.18
CA ASP A 122 3.00 -5.94 10.62
C ASP A 122 3.98 -5.38 9.56
N ALA A 123 3.60 -5.44 8.29
CA ALA A 123 4.31 -4.81 7.18
C ALA A 123 3.92 -3.33 6.96
N GLY A 124 3.22 -2.72 7.91
CA GLY A 124 2.84 -1.30 7.90
C GLY A 124 1.72 -0.92 6.93
N ARG A 125 1.02 -1.90 6.36
CA ARG A 125 -0.07 -1.65 5.40
C ARG A 125 -1.34 -1.22 6.13
N THR A 126 -1.97 -0.19 5.60
CA THR A 126 -3.19 0.42 6.16
C THR A 126 -4.47 -0.17 5.59
N ALA A 127 -4.40 -0.90 4.47
CA ALA A 127 -5.54 -1.58 3.87
C ALA A 127 -5.10 -2.82 3.08
N VAL A 128 -6.09 -3.57 2.60
CA VAL A 128 -5.91 -4.74 1.72
C VAL A 128 -7.07 -4.83 0.74
N ARG A 129 -6.77 -5.26 -0.49
CA ARG A 129 -7.75 -5.49 -1.55
C ARG A 129 -7.83 -6.95 -1.96
N LEU A 130 -8.94 -7.28 -2.62
CA LEU A 130 -9.14 -8.56 -3.31
C LEU A 130 -10.20 -8.41 -4.40
N ALA A 131 -10.21 -9.34 -5.33
CA ALA A 131 -11.26 -9.46 -6.34
C ALA A 131 -12.03 -10.77 -6.14
N VAL A 132 -13.35 -10.69 -6.25
CA VAL A 132 -14.23 -11.87 -6.28
C VAL A 132 -14.91 -11.93 -7.63
N LEU A 133 -14.82 -13.07 -8.30
CA LEU A 133 -15.58 -13.34 -9.53
C LEU A 133 -17.07 -13.09 -9.28
N ASP A 134 -17.72 -12.33 -10.15
CA ASP A 134 -19.15 -11.98 -9.99
C ASP A 134 -20.05 -13.23 -9.96
N ALA A 135 -19.60 -14.32 -10.59
CA ALA A 135 -20.25 -15.62 -10.56
C ALA A 135 -20.17 -16.33 -9.19
N ASN A 136 -19.40 -15.82 -8.22
CA ASN A 136 -19.18 -16.44 -6.91
C ASN A 136 -19.81 -15.62 -5.75
N PRO A 137 -21.15 -15.61 -5.63
CA PRO A 137 -21.83 -14.86 -4.57
C PRO A 137 -21.52 -15.38 -3.16
N GLY A 138 -21.12 -16.64 -3.03
CA GLY A 138 -20.71 -17.23 -1.75
C GLY A 138 -19.41 -16.61 -1.22
N ALA A 139 -18.39 -16.48 -2.07
CA ALA A 139 -17.16 -15.78 -1.70
C ALA A 139 -17.42 -14.30 -1.43
N LEU A 140 -18.28 -13.64 -2.21
CA LEU A 140 -18.63 -12.24 -1.98
C LEU A 140 -19.27 -12.04 -0.60
N ALA A 141 -20.22 -12.90 -0.23
CA ALA A 141 -20.85 -12.87 1.09
C ALA A 141 -19.84 -13.13 2.23
N PHE A 142 -18.91 -14.08 2.03
CA PHE A 142 -17.84 -14.37 2.99
C PHE A 142 -16.97 -13.14 3.26
N TRP A 143 -16.47 -12.47 2.22
CA TRP A 143 -15.59 -11.30 2.39
C TRP A 143 -16.31 -10.09 2.98
N ARG A 144 -17.57 -9.84 2.60
CA ARG A 144 -18.39 -8.79 3.22
C ARG A 144 -18.61 -9.06 4.71
N ALA A 145 -18.82 -10.31 5.11
CA ALA A 145 -18.94 -10.69 6.52
C ALA A 145 -17.64 -10.50 7.31
N LEU A 146 -16.48 -10.43 6.64
CA LEU A 146 -15.19 -10.11 7.25
C LEU A 146 -14.88 -8.60 7.28
N GLY A 147 -15.80 -7.75 6.83
CA GLY A 147 -15.67 -6.30 6.86
C GLY A 147 -15.10 -5.67 5.58
N TYR A 148 -14.99 -6.44 4.48
CA TYR A 148 -14.60 -5.88 3.19
C TYR A 148 -15.78 -5.17 2.52
N THR A 149 -15.53 -3.98 1.97
CA THR A 149 -16.52 -3.17 1.25
C THR A 149 -16.22 -3.16 -0.24
N VAL A 150 -17.25 -3.04 -1.07
CA VAL A 150 -17.09 -2.96 -2.53
C VAL A 150 -16.56 -1.58 -2.89
N VAL A 151 -15.47 -1.54 -3.67
CA VAL A 151 -14.84 -0.29 -4.13
C VAL A 151 -14.87 -0.14 -5.65
N GLY A 152 -15.28 -1.18 -6.39
CA GLY A 152 -15.43 -1.11 -7.83
C GLY A 152 -15.64 -2.46 -8.48
N HIS A 153 -15.70 -2.45 -9.80
CA HIS A 153 -15.78 -3.65 -10.64
C HIS A 153 -14.71 -3.57 -11.72
N ARG A 154 -14.03 -4.68 -11.98
CA ARG A 154 -12.92 -4.80 -12.95
C ARG A 154 -12.96 -6.17 -13.60
N THR A 155 -12.23 -6.35 -14.69
CA THR A 155 -11.96 -7.69 -15.23
C THR A 155 -10.63 -8.23 -14.72
N ASP A 156 -10.54 -9.52 -14.37
CA ASP A 156 -9.26 -10.11 -13.99
C ASP A 156 -8.25 -10.10 -15.16
N LEU A 157 -6.96 -9.99 -14.83
CA LEU A 157 -5.89 -9.80 -15.81
C LEU A 157 -5.60 -11.05 -16.65
N GLU A 158 -5.92 -12.25 -16.15
CA GLU A 158 -5.55 -13.50 -16.80
C GLU A 158 -6.58 -13.93 -17.84
N ARG A 159 -7.87 -13.80 -17.51
CA ARG A 159 -8.97 -14.36 -18.31
C ARG A 159 -10.07 -13.35 -18.63
N GLY A 160 -9.96 -12.11 -18.18
CA GLY A 160 -10.93 -11.05 -18.49
C GLY A 160 -12.32 -11.28 -17.87
N ARG A 161 -12.42 -12.08 -16.80
CA ARG A 161 -13.69 -12.39 -16.13
C ARG A 161 -14.13 -11.21 -15.26
N PRO A 162 -15.43 -10.91 -15.20
CA PRO A 162 -15.92 -9.81 -14.37
C PRO A 162 -15.77 -10.13 -12.88
N CYS A 163 -15.20 -9.17 -12.17
CA CYS A 163 -14.91 -9.24 -10.74
C CYS A 163 -15.43 -8.01 -10.01
N THR A 164 -15.98 -8.26 -8.83
CA THR A 164 -16.23 -7.24 -7.81
C THR A 164 -14.95 -7.07 -7.00
N VAL A 165 -14.42 -5.84 -6.95
CA VAL A 165 -13.24 -5.50 -6.16
C VAL A 165 -13.67 -5.02 -4.79
N LEU A 166 -13.10 -5.62 -3.77
CA LEU A 166 -13.33 -5.27 -2.38
C LEU A 166 -12.07 -4.75 -1.71
N ARG A 167 -12.26 -3.87 -0.73
CA ARG A 167 -11.20 -3.31 0.11
C ARG A 167 -11.59 -3.39 1.57
N LYS A 168 -10.61 -3.58 2.45
CA LYS A 168 -10.77 -3.47 3.90
C LYS A 168 -9.66 -2.62 4.46
N GLU A 169 -10.03 -1.64 5.28
CA GLU A 169 -9.07 -0.91 6.12
C GLU A 169 -8.53 -1.86 7.19
N LEU A 170 -7.21 -1.88 7.33
CA LEU A 170 -6.52 -2.61 8.36
C LEU A 170 -6.31 -1.67 9.55
N GLU A 171 -7.26 -1.68 10.47
CA GLU A 171 -7.09 -0.95 11.74
C GLU A 171 -5.85 -1.47 12.47
N SER A 172 -4.86 -0.60 12.65
CA SER A 172 -3.73 -0.93 13.51
C SER A 172 -4.21 -1.19 14.93
N THR A 173 -3.78 -2.32 15.51
CA THR A 173 -4.02 -2.66 16.93
C THR A 173 -3.05 -1.96 17.87
N LEU A 174 -2.01 -1.32 17.33
CA LEU A 174 -1.09 -0.48 18.09
C LEU A 174 -1.64 0.95 18.17
N PRO A 175 -1.55 1.61 19.35
CA PRO A 175 -1.89 3.03 19.45
C PRO A 175 -1.00 3.82 18.49
N ARG A 176 -1.59 4.73 17.73
CA ARG A 176 -0.85 5.60 16.83
C ARG A 176 -0.09 6.66 17.62
N THR A 177 1.20 6.75 17.37
CA THR A 177 2.03 7.81 17.96
C THR A 177 1.66 9.13 17.29
N PRO A 178 1.22 10.17 18.03
CA PRO A 178 0.98 11.47 17.45
C PRO A 178 2.30 12.12 17.04
N ARG A 179 2.42 12.55 15.79
CA ARG A 179 3.56 13.31 15.27
C ARG A 179 3.08 14.68 14.79
N ARG A 180 3.70 15.75 15.28
CA ARG A 180 3.46 17.10 14.76
C ARG A 180 4.44 17.37 13.64
N ALA A 181 3.98 18.03 12.59
CA ALA A 181 4.81 18.40 11.46
C ALA A 181 4.35 19.76 10.90
N ALA A 182 5.22 20.39 10.11
CA ALA A 182 4.88 21.62 9.41
C ALA A 182 5.61 21.72 8.07
N ARG A 183 4.97 22.37 7.09
CA ARG A 183 5.47 22.54 5.72
C ARG A 183 5.19 23.93 5.18
N VAL A 184 5.90 24.31 4.12
CA VAL A 184 5.71 25.59 3.41
C VAL A 184 5.47 25.38 1.91
N ALA A 185 4.28 25.72 1.43
CA ALA A 185 4.00 25.91 0.02
C ALA A 185 4.68 27.21 -0.47
N VAL A 186 5.87 27.09 -1.04
CA VAL A 186 6.60 28.24 -1.61
C VAL A 186 6.11 28.49 -3.03
N LEU A 187 5.51 29.65 -3.27
CA LEU A 187 4.94 30.09 -4.54
C LEU A 187 5.86 31.12 -5.23
N ASP A 188 6.09 30.94 -6.53
CA ASP A 188 6.72 31.96 -7.36
C ASP A 188 5.73 33.07 -7.76
N PRO A 189 6.19 34.20 -8.33
CA PRO A 189 5.30 35.29 -8.75
C PRO A 189 4.29 34.92 -9.84
N GLN A 190 4.43 33.74 -10.47
CA GLN A 190 3.50 33.21 -11.46
C GLN A 190 2.54 32.16 -10.85
N GLY A 191 2.61 31.93 -9.54
CA GLY A 191 1.78 30.98 -8.81
C GLY A 191 2.24 29.53 -8.93
N ALA A 192 3.44 29.26 -9.46
CA ALA A 192 3.98 27.90 -9.43
C ALA A 192 4.48 27.55 -8.03
N VAL A 193 4.20 26.34 -7.57
CA VAL A 193 4.63 25.84 -6.25
C VAL A 193 5.90 25.00 -6.35
N PHE A 194 6.83 25.19 -5.41
CA PHE A 194 8.01 24.34 -5.29
C PHE A 194 7.70 23.06 -4.50
N LEU A 195 7.99 21.90 -5.08
CA LEU A 195 7.81 20.59 -4.45
C LEU A 195 9.07 19.74 -4.52
N LEU A 196 9.22 18.88 -3.51
CA LEU A 196 10.23 17.83 -3.41
C LEU A 196 9.56 16.47 -3.68
N ARG A 197 10.25 15.58 -4.39
CA ARG A 197 9.82 14.21 -4.64
C ARG A 197 10.48 13.29 -3.63
N TYR A 198 9.70 12.75 -2.72
CA TYR A 198 10.15 11.80 -1.71
C TYR A 198 9.94 10.36 -2.20
N ASP A 199 10.81 9.46 -1.77
CA ASP A 199 10.57 8.01 -1.79
C ASP A 199 10.99 7.44 -0.44
N ASN A 200 10.00 7.30 0.44
CA ASN A 200 10.22 6.73 1.75
C ASN A 200 9.47 5.40 1.85
N VAL A 201 9.98 4.50 2.68
CA VAL A 201 9.47 3.14 2.81
C VAL A 201 8.07 3.09 3.43
N GLU A 202 7.70 4.15 4.13
CA GLU A 202 6.43 4.31 4.84
C GLU A 202 5.26 4.63 3.93
N VAL A 203 5.48 5.49 2.93
CA VAL A 203 4.44 6.09 2.09
C VAL A 203 4.64 5.75 0.61
N GLY A 204 5.89 5.50 0.20
CA GLY A 204 6.28 5.35 -1.20
C GLY A 204 6.53 6.69 -1.88
N VAL A 205 6.57 6.66 -3.22
CA VAL A 205 6.85 7.84 -4.04
C VAL A 205 5.70 8.85 -3.99
N HIS A 206 6.01 10.10 -3.65
CA HIS A 206 5.06 11.21 -3.67
C HIS A 206 5.78 12.57 -3.78
N TRP A 207 5.03 13.61 -4.15
CA TRP A 207 5.49 15.00 -4.14
C TRP A 207 4.86 15.75 -2.97
N ALA A 208 5.68 16.48 -2.21
CA ALA A 208 5.23 17.32 -1.10
C ALA A 208 6.03 18.62 -1.02
N MET A 209 5.51 19.57 -0.25
CA MET A 209 6.18 20.82 0.07
C MET A 209 7.34 20.57 1.03
N PRO A 210 8.41 21.39 1.02
CA PRO A 210 9.45 21.31 2.02
C PRO A 210 8.89 21.40 3.44
N GLY A 211 9.36 20.53 4.31
CA GLY A 211 8.83 20.39 5.66
C GLY A 211 8.91 18.98 6.23
N GLY A 212 8.77 18.92 7.55
CA GLY A 212 9.05 17.71 8.32
C GLY A 212 8.47 17.75 9.72
N GLY A 213 8.97 16.85 10.57
CA GLY A 213 8.50 16.71 11.95
C GLY A 213 9.00 17.86 12.83
N LEU A 214 8.23 18.23 13.85
CA LEU A 214 8.70 19.22 14.82
C LEU A 214 9.62 18.57 15.86
N ASP A 215 10.69 19.27 16.22
CA ASP A 215 11.64 18.83 17.24
C ASP A 215 11.35 19.48 18.59
N GLY A 216 11.32 18.67 19.66
CA GLY A 216 11.10 19.15 21.03
C GLY A 216 9.87 20.04 21.17
N ASP A 217 10.09 21.27 21.62
CA ASP A 217 9.06 22.27 21.89
C ASP A 217 8.93 23.32 20.77
N GLU A 218 9.55 23.08 19.61
CA GLU A 218 9.49 23.96 18.44
C GLU A 218 8.04 24.19 18.00
N ASN A 219 7.70 25.45 17.71
CA ASN A 219 6.38 25.77 17.18
C ASN A 219 6.30 25.45 15.68
N PRO A 220 5.10 25.26 15.09
CA PRO A 220 4.99 24.83 13.70
C PRO A 220 5.66 25.77 12.68
N ARG A 221 5.71 27.09 12.93
CA ARG A 221 6.38 28.02 12.01
C ARG A 221 7.90 27.91 12.08
N GLU A 222 8.44 27.74 13.28
CA GLU A 222 9.88 27.50 13.48
C GLU A 222 10.33 26.23 12.76
N GLY A 223 9.59 25.12 12.94
CA GLY A 223 9.90 23.87 12.27
C GLY A 223 9.79 23.97 10.75
N ALA A 224 8.74 24.62 10.24
CA ALA A 224 8.60 24.87 8.81
C ALA A 224 9.78 25.68 8.24
N LEU A 225 10.27 26.69 8.96
CA LEU A 225 11.42 27.51 8.56
C LEU A 225 12.73 26.71 8.60
N ARG A 226 12.93 25.88 9.63
CA ARG A 226 14.09 25.00 9.76
C ARG A 226 14.17 24.03 8.58
N GLU A 227 13.08 23.33 8.31
CA GLU A 227 12.99 22.32 7.25
C GLU A 227 13.18 22.94 5.86
N VAL A 228 12.57 24.10 5.57
CA VAL A 228 12.82 24.83 4.32
C VAL A 228 14.31 25.13 4.18
N ARG A 229 14.98 25.57 5.24
CA ARG A 229 16.42 25.83 5.20
C ARG A 229 17.23 24.55 4.98
N GLU A 230 16.87 23.45 5.62
CA GLU A 230 17.61 22.17 5.52
C GLU A 230 17.43 21.52 4.14
N GLU A 231 16.21 21.46 3.63
CA GLU A 231 15.87 20.75 2.40
C GLU A 231 16.05 21.60 1.12
N THR A 232 16.17 22.93 1.24
CA THR A 232 16.35 23.83 0.08
C THR A 232 17.58 24.73 0.19
N GLY A 233 18.11 24.94 1.39
CA GLY A 233 19.16 25.93 1.68
C GLY A 233 18.69 27.39 1.65
N TRP A 234 17.39 27.64 1.45
CA TRP A 234 16.85 28.99 1.47
C TRP A 234 16.66 29.49 2.90
N SER A 235 17.15 30.70 3.18
CA SER A 235 17.12 31.32 4.51
C SER A 235 16.29 32.60 4.57
N ASP A 236 15.74 33.01 3.43
CA ASP A 236 14.94 34.21 3.20
C ASP A 236 13.46 33.89 2.91
N VAL A 237 13.05 32.63 3.08
CA VAL A 237 11.64 32.20 2.95
C VAL A 237 11.01 32.18 4.34
N GLU A 238 10.03 33.06 4.55
CA GLU A 238 9.29 33.14 5.80
C GLU A 238 7.89 32.53 5.63
N PRO A 239 7.46 31.58 6.50
CA PRO A 239 6.11 31.05 6.46
C PRO A 239 5.06 32.17 6.66
N GLY A 240 4.15 32.33 5.71
CA GLY A 240 3.08 33.34 5.72
C GLY A 240 1.77 32.82 6.36
N PRO A 241 0.60 33.11 5.77
CA PRO A 241 -0.68 32.59 6.26
C PRO A 241 -0.73 31.05 6.26
N LEU A 242 -1.58 30.50 7.13
CA LEU A 242 -1.87 29.06 7.16
C LEU A 242 -2.77 28.71 5.96
N LEU A 243 -2.33 27.80 5.11
CA LEU A 243 -3.14 27.24 4.03
C LEU A 243 -4.20 26.29 4.61
N CYS A 244 -3.73 25.28 5.36
CA CYS A 244 -4.59 24.31 6.03
C CYS A 244 -3.84 23.56 7.14
N THR A 245 -4.60 22.79 7.91
CA THR A 245 -4.06 21.68 8.71
C THR A 245 -4.45 20.37 8.05
N TRP A 246 -3.53 19.40 8.02
CA TRP A 246 -3.78 18.11 7.41
C TRP A 246 -3.40 16.96 8.33
N GLU A 247 -4.24 15.93 8.37
CA GLU A 247 -3.99 14.71 9.15
C GLU A 247 -3.92 13.50 8.25
N HIS A 248 -2.93 12.64 8.47
CA HIS A 248 -2.83 11.36 7.79
C HIS A 248 -2.18 10.29 8.66
N ASP A 249 -2.32 9.04 8.25
CA ASP A 249 -1.69 7.88 8.88
C ASP A 249 -0.58 7.30 7.99
N PHE A 250 0.52 6.91 8.61
CA PHE A 250 1.56 6.07 8.00
C PHE A 250 2.22 5.18 9.04
N THR A 251 3.04 4.21 8.62
CA THR A 251 3.78 3.34 9.55
C THR A 251 5.27 3.62 9.46
N HIS A 252 5.84 4.27 10.47
CA HIS A 252 7.28 4.56 10.57
C HIS A 252 8.05 3.32 11.01
N LEU A 253 9.19 3.01 10.35
CA LEU A 253 9.96 1.79 10.66
C LEU A 253 10.35 1.66 12.14
N SER A 254 10.72 2.77 12.78
CA SER A 254 11.26 2.77 14.15
C SER A 254 10.21 2.91 15.26
N VAL A 255 9.07 3.55 14.98
CA VAL A 255 8.05 3.89 16.00
C VAL A 255 6.69 3.25 15.74
N GLY A 256 6.54 2.53 14.63
CA GLY A 256 5.29 1.89 14.25
C GLY A 256 4.27 2.89 13.69
N PRO A 257 2.96 2.67 13.91
CA PRO A 257 1.90 3.52 13.37
C PRO A 257 1.98 4.94 13.91
N VAL A 258 1.90 5.91 13.01
CA VAL A 258 1.94 7.34 13.29
C VAL A 258 0.67 7.99 12.77
N ARG A 259 0.06 8.86 13.60
CA ARG A 259 -0.93 9.85 13.16
C ARG A 259 -0.21 11.18 13.10
N GLN A 260 -0.02 11.70 11.90
CA GLN A 260 0.62 13.00 11.70
C GLN A 260 -0.42 14.11 11.70
N TYR A 261 -0.07 15.23 12.30
CA TYR A 261 -0.80 16.48 12.28
C TYR A 261 0.10 17.56 11.69
N GLU A 262 -0.19 17.98 10.46
CA GLU A 262 0.59 18.95 9.70
C GLU A 262 -0.03 20.33 9.73
N HIS A 263 0.80 21.37 9.88
CA HIS A 263 0.46 22.74 9.54
C HIS A 263 1.13 23.13 8.23
N ILE A 264 0.34 23.54 7.23
CA ILE A 264 0.86 23.94 5.93
C ILE A 264 0.70 25.44 5.78
N TYR A 265 1.81 26.14 5.60
CA TYR A 265 1.85 27.59 5.39
C TYR A 265 2.11 27.93 3.93
N VAL A 266 1.72 29.13 3.50
CA VAL A 266 2.09 29.67 2.18
C VAL A 266 3.21 30.69 2.34
N ALA A 267 4.20 30.68 1.45
CA ALA A 267 5.21 31.72 1.34
C ALA A 267 5.42 32.10 -0.13
N HIS A 268 5.88 33.32 -0.38
CA HIS A 268 6.22 33.78 -1.72
C HIS A 268 7.73 34.02 -1.85
N ALA A 269 8.34 33.47 -2.90
CA ALA A 269 9.76 33.66 -3.18
C ALA A 269 10.03 33.61 -4.69
N PRO A 270 11.11 34.24 -5.19
CA PRO A 270 11.50 34.10 -6.59
C PRO A 270 11.80 32.64 -6.94
N ARG A 271 11.41 32.21 -8.15
CA ARG A 271 11.78 30.89 -8.68
C ARG A 271 13.31 30.74 -8.68
N ARG A 272 13.79 29.69 -8.00
CA ARG A 272 15.20 29.34 -7.92
C ARG A 272 15.36 27.86 -7.55
N GLU A 273 16.57 27.34 -7.73
CA GLU A 273 16.91 25.98 -7.35
C GLU A 273 17.33 25.91 -5.87
N PRO A 274 17.15 24.76 -5.20
CA PRO A 274 17.82 24.46 -3.95
C PRO A 274 19.33 24.68 -4.05
N THR A 275 19.94 25.25 -3.00
CA THR A 275 21.38 25.53 -2.99
C THR A 275 21.93 25.50 -1.57
N GLY A 276 23.02 24.77 -1.34
CA GLY A 276 23.64 24.73 -0.03
C GLY A 276 24.62 23.56 0.08
N PRO A 277 25.63 23.66 0.97
CA PRO A 277 26.64 22.62 1.13
C PRO A 277 26.09 21.33 1.74
N ASP A 278 25.05 21.42 2.59
CA ASP A 278 24.50 20.29 3.35
C ASP A 278 23.30 19.60 2.65
N LEU A 279 22.87 20.15 1.51
CA LEU A 279 21.65 19.74 0.80
C LEU A 279 21.66 18.24 0.43
N ALA A 280 22.78 17.75 -0.11
CA ALA A 280 22.89 16.36 -0.54
C ALA A 280 22.78 15.37 0.65
N ALA A 281 23.28 15.77 1.82
CA ALA A 281 23.19 14.96 3.03
C ALA A 281 21.75 14.95 3.58
N ALA A 282 21.10 16.11 3.62
CA ALA A 282 19.68 16.23 4.00
C ALA A 282 18.79 15.39 3.08
N HIS A 283 18.94 15.55 1.75
CA HIS A 283 18.15 14.79 0.77
C HIS A 283 18.33 13.29 0.90
N ALA A 284 19.56 12.82 1.16
CA ALA A 284 19.81 11.40 1.38
C ALA A 284 19.18 10.88 2.70
N ALA A 285 19.15 11.70 3.75
CA ALA A 285 18.55 11.34 5.03
C ALA A 285 17.02 11.27 4.95
N ASP A 286 16.41 12.20 4.21
CA ASP A 286 14.95 12.35 4.11
C ASP A 286 14.32 11.62 2.92
N GLY A 287 15.15 10.96 2.09
CA GLY A 287 14.69 10.22 0.92
C GLY A 287 14.17 11.12 -0.21
N ILE A 288 14.73 12.33 -0.33
CA ILE A 288 14.40 13.28 -1.41
C ILE A 288 15.18 12.86 -2.66
N LEU A 289 14.45 12.55 -3.73
CA LEU A 289 14.99 12.06 -5.00
C LEU A 289 15.10 13.15 -6.06
N ALA A 290 14.23 14.15 -6.02
CA ALA A 290 14.16 15.22 -7.00
C ALA A 290 13.39 16.42 -6.44
N TRP A 291 13.41 17.53 -7.18
CA TRP A 291 12.60 18.71 -6.91
C TRP A 291 12.12 19.34 -8.21
N ARG A 292 11.05 20.13 -8.14
CA ARG A 292 10.48 20.81 -9.30
C ARG A 292 9.55 21.96 -8.87
N TRP A 293 9.52 23.00 -9.70
CA TRP A 293 8.46 24.01 -9.70
C TRP A 293 7.28 23.55 -10.57
N TRP A 294 6.09 23.51 -9.99
CA TRP A 294 4.85 23.05 -10.63
C TRP A 294 3.91 24.22 -10.85
N SER A 295 3.58 24.53 -12.10
CA SER A 295 2.49 25.48 -12.38
C SER A 295 1.14 24.93 -11.91
N PRO A 296 0.13 25.79 -11.68
CA PRO A 296 -1.21 25.32 -11.28
C PRO A 296 -1.79 24.27 -12.24
N ALA A 297 -1.58 24.43 -13.54
CA ALA A 297 -2.04 23.49 -14.56
C ALA A 297 -1.33 22.13 -14.49
N GLU A 298 0.00 22.12 -14.32
CA GLU A 298 0.77 20.88 -14.17
C GLU A 298 0.41 20.16 -12.86
N LEU A 299 0.18 20.91 -11.79
CA LEU A 299 -0.15 20.35 -10.48
C LEU A 299 -1.53 19.66 -10.50
N ALA A 300 -2.51 20.21 -11.23
CA ALA A 300 -3.82 19.60 -11.41
C ALA A 300 -3.80 18.28 -12.19
N GLU A 301 -2.78 18.06 -13.02
CA GLU A 301 -2.59 16.86 -13.84
C GLU A 301 -1.41 16.00 -13.37
N ALA A 302 -1.00 16.14 -12.10
CA ALA A 302 0.17 15.44 -11.57
C ALA A 302 0.02 13.90 -11.70
N PRO A 303 0.99 13.22 -12.33
CA PRO A 303 0.91 11.76 -12.56
C PRO A 303 1.30 10.93 -11.33
N GLU A 304 1.97 11.55 -10.36
CA GLU A 304 2.39 10.95 -9.10
C GLU A 304 1.62 11.58 -7.93
N PRO A 305 1.42 10.86 -6.80
CA PRO A 305 0.64 11.37 -5.67
C PRO A 305 1.17 12.69 -5.10
N LEU A 306 0.26 13.63 -4.84
CA LEU A 306 0.53 14.88 -4.12
C LEU A 306 0.17 14.74 -2.64
N TRP A 307 0.96 15.37 -1.78
CA TRP A 307 0.76 15.38 -0.34
C TRP A 307 0.69 16.84 0.15
N PRO A 308 -0.49 17.33 0.58
CA PRO A 308 -1.79 16.62 0.63
C PRO A 308 -2.37 16.29 -0.76
N PRO A 309 -3.25 15.27 -0.87
CA PRO A 309 -3.90 14.91 -2.14
C PRO A 309 -4.67 16.06 -2.79
N ASP A 310 -5.27 16.92 -1.96
CA ASP A 310 -6.06 18.08 -2.42
C ASP A 310 -5.22 19.35 -2.58
N LEU A 311 -3.88 19.26 -2.61
CA LEU A 311 -2.98 20.43 -2.66
C LEU A 311 -3.33 21.39 -3.82
N ALA A 312 -3.64 20.87 -5.00
CA ALA A 312 -4.03 21.68 -6.15
C ALA A 312 -5.30 22.50 -5.87
N LEU A 313 -6.31 21.89 -5.26
CA LEU A 313 -7.56 22.55 -4.89
C LEU A 313 -7.37 23.56 -3.76
N LEU A 314 -6.53 23.22 -2.78
CA LEU A 314 -6.22 24.10 -1.65
C LEU A 314 -5.53 25.38 -2.13
N LEU A 315 -4.57 25.27 -3.04
CA LEU A 315 -3.87 26.43 -3.60
C LEU A 315 -4.75 27.28 -4.52
N ASP A 316 -5.63 26.66 -5.32
CA ASP A 316 -6.58 27.38 -6.19
C ASP A 316 -7.60 28.19 -5.37
N ALA A 317 -8.02 27.66 -4.21
CA ALA A 317 -8.94 28.32 -3.30
C ALA A 317 -8.26 29.33 -2.33
N PHE A 318 -6.93 29.44 -2.36
CA PHE A 318 -6.20 30.29 -1.43
C PHE A 318 -6.25 31.76 -1.87
N GLU A 319 -6.99 32.57 -1.12
CA GLU A 319 -7.00 34.03 -1.25
C GLU A 319 -6.00 34.64 -0.25
N GLY A 320 -4.73 34.78 -0.62
CA GLY A 320 -3.69 35.32 0.26
C GLY A 320 -2.64 36.16 -0.45
#